data_AF-A0A8J3G255-F1
#
_entry.id   AF-A0A8J3G255-F1
#
_cell.length_a   1.000
_cell.length_b   1.000
_cell.length_c   1.000
_cell.angle_alpha   90.00
_cell.angle_beta   90.00
_cell.angle_gamma   90.00
#
_symmetry.space_group_name_H-M   'P 1'
#
loop_
_entity.id
_entity.type
_entity.pdbx_description
1 polymer ?
#
loop_
_entity_poly.entity_id
_entity_poly.type
_entity_poly.pdbx_seq_one_letter_code
_entity_poly.pdbx_strand_id
1 'polypeptide(L)'
;MVIGLSHYLIVAAMLFIIGVFGIFVNRKNVIVILMCIELILLAVNINFVAFSTHMPAAPGVNPIDGQIFSLFILTVAAAEAAVGLAILVVYFRNRGNIQVEDADLMKG
;
A
#
# COMPACT_ATOMS: atom_id res chain seq x y z
N MET A 1 -3.33 0.66 30.56
CA MET A 1 -2.76 -0.13 29.45
C MET A 1 -1.87 0.82 28.67
N VAL A 2 -0.56 0.56 28.61
CA VAL A 2 0.38 1.40 27.84
C VAL A 2 0.41 0.85 26.42
N ILE A 3 0.05 1.67 25.44
CA ILE A 3 0.16 1.31 24.02
C ILE A 3 1.65 1.33 23.68
N GLY A 4 2.22 0.15 23.47
CA GLY A 4 3.63 -0.01 23.09
C GLY A 4 3.81 -0.28 21.60
N LEU A 5 5.05 -0.24 21.12
CA LEU A 5 5.45 -0.50 19.74
C LEU A 5 4.84 -1.80 19.17
N SER A 6 4.77 -2.85 19.98
CA SER A 6 4.18 -4.15 19.57
C SER A 6 2.74 -4.03 19.07
N HIS A 7 1.92 -3.13 19.62
CA HIS A 7 0.53 -2.96 19.20
C HIS A 7 0.45 -2.37 17.79
N TYR A 8 1.28 -1.37 17.50
CA TYR A 8 1.37 -0.78 16.16
C TYR A 8 1.90 -1.79 15.13
N LEU A 9 2.90 -2.58 15.49
CA LEU A 9 3.45 -3.62 14.61
C LEU A 9 2.42 -4.71 14.30
N ILE A 10 1.60 -5.12 15.27
CA ILE A 10 0.54 -6.11 15.06
C ILE A 10 -0.52 -5.56 14.10
N VAL A 11 -0.95 -4.31 14.28
CA VAL A 11 -1.91 -3.66 13.38
C VAL A 11 -1.35 -3.53 11.96
N ALA A 12 -0.12 -3.05 11.82
CA ALA A 12 0.55 -2.94 10.53
C ALA A 12 0.70 -4.32 9.86
N ALA A 13 1.08 -5.36 10.60
CA ALA A 13 1.18 -6.72 10.08
C ALA A 13 -0.18 -7.27 9.61
N MET A 14 -1.25 -7.05 10.38
CA MET A 14 -2.61 -7.46 9.99
C MET A 14 -3.05 -6.75 8.70
N LEU A 15 -2.86 -5.43 8.62
CA LEU A 15 -3.17 -4.65 7.42
C LEU A 15 -2.37 -5.14 6.21
N PHE A 16 -1.06 -5.33 6.38
CA PHE A 16 -0.19 -5.82 5.31
C PHE A 16 -0.65 -7.18 4.78
N ILE A 17 -0.96 -8.14 5.67
CA ILE A 17 -1.44 -9.46 5.30
C ILE A 17 -2.80 -9.37 4.59
N ILE A 18 -3.73 -8.55 5.07
CA ILE A 18 -5.03 -8.34 4.42
C ILE A 18 -4.85 -7.75 3.02
N GLY A 19 -3.95 -6.77 2.87
CA GLY A 19 -3.63 -6.17 1.58
C GLY A 19 -3.08 -7.21 0.60
N VAL A 20 -2.06 -7.97 1.00
CA VAL A 20 -1.46 -9.01 0.16
C VAL A 20 -2.48 -10.11 -0.18
N PHE A 21 -3.22 -10.60 0.82
CA PHE A 21 -4.25 -11.62 0.60
C PHE A 21 -5.36 -11.13 -0.33
N GLY A 22 -5.78 -9.87 -0.21
CA GLY A 22 -6.78 -9.24 -1.06
C GLY A 22 -6.40 -9.24 -2.54
N ILE A 23 -5.11 -9.06 -2.87
CA ILE A 23 -4.61 -9.14 -4.25
C ILE A 23 -4.83 -10.53 -4.84
N PHE A 24 -4.53 -11.59 -4.09
CA PHE A 24 -4.66 -12.97 -4.58
C PHE A 24 -6.12 -13.43 -4.69
N VAL A 25 -6.96 -13.06 -3.73
CA VAL A 25 -8.38 -13.48 -3.71
C VAL A 25 -9.19 -12.76 -4.78
N ASN A 26 -9.01 -11.45 -4.91
CA ASN A 26 -9.82 -10.60 -5.79
C ASN A 26 -9.08 -10.18 -7.07
N ARG A 27 -8.23 -11.06 -7.62
CA ARG A 27 -7.42 -10.82 -8.82
C ARG A 27 -8.21 -10.40 -10.07
N LYS A 28 -9.53 -10.55 -10.05
CA LYS A 28 -10.40 -10.22 -11.19
C LYS A 28 -10.68 -8.73 -11.29
N ASN A 29 -10.79 -8.01 -10.18
CA ASN A 29 -11.19 -6.61 -10.19
C ASN A 29 -9.99 -5.69 -9.98
N VAL A 30 -9.59 -4.93 -11.01
CA VAL A 30 -8.44 -4.02 -10.94
C VAL A 30 -8.59 -2.98 -9.82
N ILE A 31 -9.81 -2.48 -9.58
CA ILE A 31 -10.05 -1.48 -8.52
C ILE A 31 -9.70 -2.05 -7.15
N VAL A 32 -10.09 -3.31 -6.91
CA VAL A 32 -9.78 -3.99 -5.64
C VAL A 32 -8.28 -4.20 -5.50
N ILE A 33 -7.59 -4.55 -6.58
CA ILE A 33 -6.13 -4.68 -6.58
C ILE A 33 -5.46 -3.34 -6.20
N LEU A 34 -5.87 -2.23 -6.83
CA LEU A 34 -5.34 -0.90 -6.51
C LEU A 34 -5.58 -0.54 -5.03
N MET A 35 -6.79 -0.78 -4.51
CA MET A 35 -7.10 -0.55 -3.10
C MET A 35 -6.25 -1.42 -2.16
N CYS A 36 -5.99 -2.68 -2.53
CA CYS A 36 -5.12 -3.56 -1.76
C CYS A 36 -3.66 -3.06 -1.72
N ILE A 37 -3.16 -2.51 -2.84
CA ILE A 37 -1.82 -1.92 -2.87
C ILE A 37 -1.74 -0.68 -1.96
N GLU A 38 -2.74 0.20 -2.00
CA GLU A 38 -2.83 1.34 -1.08
C GLU A 38 -2.82 0.89 0.40
N LEU A 39 -3.53 -0.20 0.71
CA LEU A 39 -3.59 -0.77 2.06
C LEU A 39 -2.22 -1.31 2.51
N ILE A 40 -1.44 -1.90 1.58
CA ILE A 40 -0.06 -2.31 1.84
C ILE A 40 0.84 -1.10 2.11
N LEU A 41 0.76 -0.05 1.29
CA LEU A 41 1.55 1.18 1.47
C LEU A 41 1.19 1.90 2.77
N LEU A 42 -0.08 1.85 3.19
CA LEU A 42 -0.53 2.36 4.48
C LEU A 42 0.09 1.58 5.65
N ALA A 43 0.11 0.24 5.58
CA ALA A 43 0.72 -0.59 6.62
C ALA A 43 2.22 -0.29 6.80
N VAL A 44 2.93 -0.09 5.68
CA VAL A 44 4.35 0.32 5.69
C VAL A 44 4.53 1.69 6.33
N ASN A 45 3.66 2.67 6.01
CA ASN A 45 3.69 4.00 6.63
C ASN A 45 3.52 3.94 8.15
N ILE A 46 2.57 3.13 8.64
CA ILE A 46 2.35 2.95 10.09
C ILE A 46 3.61 2.42 10.76
N ASN A 47 4.31 1.47 10.15
CA ASN A 47 5.58 0.95 10.68
C ASN A 47 6.65 2.05 10.77
N PHE A 48 6.85 2.84 9.72
CA PHE A 48 7.85 3.92 9.73
C PHE A 48 7.61 4.96 10.82
N VAL A 49 6.35 5.38 11.01
CA VAL A 49 5.98 6.34 12.06
C VAL A 49 6.06 5.70 13.46
N ALA A 50 5.67 4.43 13.61
CA ALA A 50 5.75 3.72 14.89
C ALA A 50 7.20 3.56 15.37
N PHE A 51 8.13 3.20 14.48
CA PHE A 51 9.55 3.12 14.81
C PHE A 51 10.16 4.49 15.14
N SER A 52 9.81 5.53 14.36
CA SER A 52 10.24 6.91 14.62
C SER A 52 9.82 7.41 16.01
N THR A 53 8.61 7.07 16.45
CA THR A 53 8.05 7.53 17.74
C THR A 53 8.55 6.73 18.95
N HIS A 54 8.79 5.42 18.79
CA HIS A 54 9.14 4.53 19.90
C HIS A 54 10.65 4.24 20.03
N MET A 55 11.47 4.59 19.03
CA MET A 55 12.93 4.42 19.07
C MET A 55 13.72 5.75 18.95
N PRO A 56 13.43 6.79 19.75
CA PRO A 56 14.09 8.11 19.61
C PRO A 56 15.57 8.16 20.06
N ALA A 57 16.12 7.11 20.67
CA ALA A 57 17.46 7.12 21.29
C ALA A 57 18.46 6.11 20.68
N ALA A 58 18.19 5.57 19.48
CA ALA A 58 19.15 4.69 18.81
C ALA A 58 20.37 5.50 18.30
N PRO A 59 21.62 5.07 18.59
CA PRO A 59 22.80 5.77 18.10
C PRO A 59 22.81 5.85 16.57
N GLY A 60 22.92 7.07 16.02
CA GLY A 60 22.97 7.30 14.57
C GLY A 60 21.62 7.42 13.86
N VAL A 61 20.50 7.45 14.59
CA VAL A 61 19.14 7.60 14.01
C VAL A 61 18.54 8.93 14.46
N ASN A 62 18.10 9.78 13.52
CA ASN A 62 17.31 10.95 13.90
C ASN A 62 15.85 10.54 14.07
N PRO A 63 15.17 10.94 15.16
CA PRO A 63 13.77 10.58 15.40
C PRO A 63 12.81 10.97 14.26
N ILE A 64 13.19 11.93 13.41
CA ILE A 64 12.35 12.48 12.34
C ILE A 64 12.47 11.68 11.03
N ASP A 65 13.50 10.84 10.87
CA ASP A 65 13.78 10.15 9.60
C ASP A 65 12.61 9.27 9.15
N GLY A 66 11.99 8.51 10.07
CA GLY A 66 10.82 7.69 9.75
C GLY A 66 9.59 8.50 9.31
N GLN A 67 9.40 9.71 9.84
CA GLN A 67 8.32 10.61 9.40
C GLN A 67 8.60 11.16 8.00
N ILE A 68 9.85 11.51 7.70
CA ILE A 68 10.25 11.96 6.35
C ILE A 68 10.02 10.86 5.32
N PHE A 69 10.44 9.62 5.60
CA PHE A 69 10.16 8.48 4.71
C PHE A 69 8.66 8.24 4.54
N SER A 70 7.86 8.39 5.58
CA SER A 70 6.39 8.24 5.46
C SER A 70 5.79 9.26 4.49
N LEU A 71 6.26 10.51 4.50
CA LEU A 71 5.82 11.56 3.57
C LEU A 71 6.15 11.19 2.12
N PHE A 72 7.35 10.67 1.86
CA PHE A 72 7.73 10.19 0.53
C PHE A 72 6.84 9.04 0.07
N ILE A 73 6.54 8.06 0.93
CA ILE A 73 5.67 6.94 0.58
C ILE A 73 4.26 7.43 0.25
N LEU A 74 3.70 8.36 1.03
CA LEU A 74 2.39 8.96 0.72
C LEU A 74 2.38 9.69 -0.62
N THR A 75 3.48 10.36 -0.97
CA THR A 75 3.63 11.05 -2.27
C THR A 75 3.68 10.05 -3.42
N VAL A 76 4.41 8.95 -3.25
CA VAL A 76 4.48 7.86 -4.24
C VAL A 76 3.13 7.15 -4.38
N ALA A 77 2.44 6.87 -3.27
CA ALA A 77 1.10 6.26 -3.27
C ALA A 77 0.10 7.14 -4.05
N ALA A 78 0.10 8.45 -3.80
CA ALA A 78 -0.76 9.38 -4.54
C ALA A 78 -0.46 9.38 -6.06
N ALA A 79 0.82 9.33 -6.44
CA ALA A 79 1.23 9.25 -7.84
C ALA A 79 0.82 7.91 -8.47
N GLU A 80 1.00 6.80 -7.77
CA GLU A 80 0.60 5.46 -8.20
C GLU A 80 -0.91 5.39 -8.42
N ALA A 81 -1.72 5.81 -7.45
CA ALA A 81 -3.18 5.81 -7.54
C ALA A 81 -3.68 6.62 -8.74
N ALA A 82 -3.09 7.79 -9.00
CA ALA A 82 -3.42 8.63 -10.14
C ALA A 82 -3.12 7.92 -11.48
N VAL A 83 -1.95 7.31 -11.60
CA VAL A 83 -1.54 6.57 -12.81
C VAL A 83 -2.37 5.31 -12.99
N GLY A 84 -2.56 4.52 -11.93
CA GLY A 84 -3.34 3.28 -11.93
C GLY A 84 -4.79 3.53 -12.34
N LEU A 85 -5.42 4.56 -11.78
CA LEU A 85 -6.79 4.94 -12.16
C LEU A 85 -6.87 5.46 -13.60
N ALA A 86 -5.89 6.26 -14.05
CA ALA A 86 -5.86 6.73 -15.44
C ALA A 86 -5.78 5.57 -16.44
N ILE A 87 -4.92 4.58 -16.17
CA ILE A 87 -4.84 3.35 -16.98
C ILE A 87 -6.18 2.60 -16.95
N LEU A 88 -6.78 2.46 -15.77
CA LEU A 88 -8.07 1.77 -15.61
C LEU A 88 -9.20 2.44 -16.40
N VAL A 89 -9.27 3.77 -16.38
CA VAL A 89 -10.29 4.52 -17.13
C VAL A 89 -10.13 4.31 -18.64
N VAL A 90 -8.89 4.35 -19.15
CA VAL A 90 -8.63 4.09 -20.57
C VAL A 90 -8.95 2.64 -20.94
N TYR A 91 -8.58 1.67 -20.09
CA TYR A 91 -8.89 0.26 -20.29
C TYR A 91 -10.41 0.03 -20.33
N PHE A 92 -11.15 0.56 -19.35
CA PHE A 92 -12.60 0.45 -19.28
C PHE A 92 -13.28 1.07 -20.50
N ARG A 93 -12.79 2.22 -20.99
CA ARG A 93 -13.32 2.86 -22.20
C ARG A 93 -13.17 1.99 -23.45
N ASN A 94 -12.09 1.20 -23.54
CA ASN A 94 -11.81 0.35 -24.70
C ASN A 94 -12.48 -1.03 -24.64
N ARG A 95 -12.74 -1.57 -23.43
CA ARG A 95 -13.22 -2.95 -23.22
C ARG A 95 -14.63 -3.04 -22.63
N GLY A 96 -15.14 -1.97 -22.01
CA GLY A 96 -16.43 -1.95 -21.32
C GLY A 96 -16.49 -2.79 -20.02
N ASN A 97 -15.37 -3.39 -19.60
CA ASN A 97 -15.25 -4.22 -18.41
C ASN A 97 -13.96 -3.88 -17.65
N ILE A 98 -13.95 -4.15 -16.34
CA ILE A 98 -12.80 -3.93 -15.43
C ILE A 98 -12.08 -5.23 -15.06
N GLN A 99 -12.42 -6.35 -15.71
CA GLN A 99 -11.84 -7.65 -15.37
C GLN A 99 -10.46 -7.85 -16.01
N VAL A 100 -9.48 -8.25 -15.18
CA VAL A 100 -8.08 -8.48 -15.63
C VAL A 100 -7.94 -9.73 -16.51
N GLU A 101 -8.81 -10.73 -16.32
CA GLU A 101 -8.74 -12.01 -17.05
C GLU A 101 -8.94 -11.86 -18.57
N ASP A 102 -9.51 -10.74 -19.04
CA ASP A 102 -9.71 -10.44 -20.47
C ASP A 102 -8.49 -9.79 -21.16
N ALA A 103 -7.41 -9.55 -20.41
CA ALA A 103 -6.16 -8.93 -20.90
C ALA A 103 -5.14 -9.93 -21.50
N ASP A 104 -5.58 -11.10 -21.96
CA ASP A 104 -4.72 -12.20 -22.43
C ASP A 104 -4.43 -12.17 -23.95
N LEU A 105 -4.25 -10.97 -24.52
CA LEU A 105 -4.05 -10.79 -25.97
C LEU A 105 -2.65 -11.19 -26.46
N MET A 106 -1.65 -11.16 -25.59
CA MET A 106 -0.27 -11.48 -25.95
C MET A 106 0.08 -12.86 -25.40
N LYS A 107 0.01 -13.87 -26.28
CA LYS A 107 0.47 -15.23 -26.02
C LYS A 107 1.76 -15.46 -26.80
N GLY A 108 2.82 -15.82 -26.09
CA GLY A 108 4.06 -16.35 -26.69
C GLY A 108 3.93 -17.84 -26.95
#